data_AF-A0A2D5V8I5-F1
#
_entry.id   AF-A0A2D5V8I5-F1
#
_cell.length_a   1.000
_cell.length_b   1.000
_cell.length_c   1.000
_cell.angle_alpha   90.00
_cell.angle_beta   90.00
_cell.angle_gamma   90.00
#
_symmetry.space_group_name_H-M   'P 1'
#
loop_
_entity.id
_entity.type
_entity.pdbx_description
1 polymer ?
#
loop_
_entity_poly.entity_id
_entity_poly.type
_entity_poly.pdbx_seq_one_letter_code
_entity_poly.pdbx_strand_id
1 'polypeptide(L)'
;MRPDQLGRAVLNESGFNSVSEVNVTTLQGATDAISVIDRAIDQVAVQRGDVGAFQKDNLESNLNYLRIAHEELTRSESVIRDTDMAAEMAEFTRNQILMQSGMAMLAQANQQPSNVLSLLG
;
A
#
# COMPACT_ATOMS: atom_id res chain seq x y z
N MET A 1 9.06 18.86 22.67
CA MET A 1 10.00 18.73 23.81
C MET A 1 10.41 20.12 24.22
N ARG A 2 10.31 20.46 25.50
CA ARG A 2 10.70 21.79 25.97
C ARG A 2 12.16 21.75 26.47
N PRO A 3 13.00 22.78 26.18
CA PRO A 3 14.42 22.78 26.55
C PRO A 3 14.70 22.76 28.06
N ASP A 4 13.75 23.22 28.87
CA ASP A 4 13.75 23.21 30.33
C ASP A 4 13.66 21.79 30.94
N GLN A 5 13.23 20.81 30.15
CA GLN A 5 13.08 19.41 30.60
C GLN A 5 14.22 18.49 30.17
N LEU A 6 15.16 18.98 29.36
CA LEU A 6 16.25 18.18 28.79
C LEU A 6 17.54 18.39 29.59
N GLY A 7 18.33 17.31 29.73
CA GLY A 7 19.63 17.38 30.40
C GLY A 7 19.57 17.44 31.93
N ARG A 8 18.43 17.06 32.52
CA ARG A 8 18.20 17.10 33.98
C ARG A 8 19.00 16.04 34.74
N ALA A 9 19.26 16.32 36.02
CA ALA A 9 19.94 15.44 36.98
C ALA A 9 21.40 15.12 36.64
N VAL A 10 22.09 16.06 35.99
CA VAL A 10 23.55 16.02 35.82
C VAL A 10 24.20 16.69 37.03
N LEU A 11 25.14 16.00 37.68
CA LEU A 11 25.93 16.58 38.75
C LEU A 11 26.95 17.55 38.13
N ASN A 12 26.87 18.82 38.48
CA ASN A 12 27.79 19.85 38.03
C ASN A 12 28.06 20.86 39.15
N GLU A 13 29.17 21.58 39.04
CA GLU A 13 29.58 22.60 40.03
C GLU A 13 28.91 23.95 39.74
N SER A 14 28.53 24.21 38.49
CA SER A 14 27.91 25.46 38.03
C SER A 14 26.40 25.56 38.30
N GLY A 15 25.75 24.49 38.77
CA GLY A 15 24.33 24.46 39.15
C GLY A 15 23.34 24.41 37.96
N PHE A 16 23.77 24.00 36.77
CA PHE A 16 22.89 23.93 35.60
C PHE A 16 21.92 22.75 35.71
N ASN A 17 20.61 23.01 35.65
CA ASN A 17 19.61 21.94 35.74
C ASN A 17 19.05 21.51 34.39
N SER A 18 19.19 22.36 33.37
CA SER A 18 18.60 22.15 32.04
C SER A 18 19.45 22.79 30.95
N VAL A 19 19.25 22.34 29.71
CA VAL A 19 19.93 22.91 28.53
C VAL A 19 19.65 24.41 28.37
N SER A 20 18.50 24.91 28.85
CA SER A 20 18.17 26.34 28.83
C SER A 20 18.99 27.21 29.80
N GLU A 21 19.57 26.62 30.84
CA GLU A 21 20.32 27.34 31.88
C GLU A 21 21.84 27.35 31.64
N VAL A 22 22.29 26.62 30.62
CA VAL A 22 23.71 26.41 30.33
C VAL A 22 24.40 27.72 29.98
N ASN A 23 25.56 27.97 30.59
CA ASN A 23 26.40 29.13 30.32
C ASN A 23 27.87 28.73 30.13
N VAL A 24 28.45 29.13 28.99
CA VAL A 24 29.82 28.79 28.55
C VAL A 24 30.84 29.91 28.74
N THR A 25 30.48 30.97 29.46
CA THR A 25 31.38 32.14 29.67
C THR A 25 32.56 31.86 30.59
N THR A 26 32.50 30.79 31.40
CA THR A 26 33.59 30.34 32.28
C THR A 26 34.07 28.97 31.84
N LEU A 27 35.34 28.64 32.15
CA LEU A 27 35.91 27.33 31.82
C LEU A 27 35.11 26.19 32.47
N GLN A 28 34.78 26.33 33.76
CA GLN A 28 33.97 25.35 34.50
C GLN A 28 32.55 25.23 33.93
N GLY A 29 31.93 26.37 33.60
CA GLY A 29 30.61 26.40 32.97
C GLY A 29 30.62 25.70 31.60
N ALA A 30 31.70 25.83 30.83
CA ALA A 30 31.84 25.13 29.55
C ALA A 30 31.98 23.60 29.72
N THR A 31 32.69 23.11 30.74
CA THR A 31 32.78 21.68 31.02
C THR A 31 31.44 21.11 31.50
N ASP A 32 30.77 21.81 32.40
CA ASP A 32 29.47 21.41 32.94
C ASP A 32 28.37 21.46 31.86
N ALA A 33 28.45 22.43 30.95
CA ALA A 33 27.59 22.56 29.77
C ALA A 33 27.62 21.30 28.90
N ILE A 34 28.82 20.77 28.63
CA ILE A 34 29.00 19.59 27.78
C ILE A 34 28.27 18.40 28.42
N SER A 35 28.44 18.16 29.72
CA SER A 35 27.77 17.06 30.41
C SER A 35 26.24 17.17 30.40
N VAL A 36 25.69 18.37 30.55
CA VAL A 36 24.22 18.60 30.46
C VAL A 36 23.71 18.37 29.04
N ILE A 37 24.46 18.81 28.03
CA ILE A 37 24.11 18.63 26.62
C ILE A 37 24.19 17.16 26.20
N ASP A 38 25.23 16.43 26.60
CA ASP A 38 25.36 15.00 26.33
C ASP A 38 24.17 14.21 26.88
N ARG A 39 23.77 14.52 28.12
CA ARG A 39 22.58 13.91 28.72
C ARG A 39 21.30 14.24 27.94
N ALA A 40 21.16 15.47 27.47
CA ALA A 40 20.02 15.87 26.66
C ALA A 40 20.01 15.17 25.30
N ILE A 41 21.17 14.96 24.68
CA ILE A 41 21.31 14.22 23.42
C ILE A 41 20.87 12.77 23.62
N ASP A 42 21.31 12.10 24.68
CA ASP A 42 20.91 10.73 24.98
C ASP A 42 19.39 10.61 25.15
N GLN A 43 18.76 11.54 25.88
CA GLN A 43 17.31 11.57 26.05
C GLN A 43 16.57 11.71 24.72
N VAL A 44 17.04 12.60 23.85
CA VAL A 44 16.46 12.78 22.50
C VAL A 44 16.69 11.54 21.64
N ALA A 45 17.86 10.91 21.73
CA ALA A 45 18.19 9.71 20.98
C ALA A 45 17.30 8.53 21.37
N VAL A 46 17.07 8.31 22.67
CA VAL A 46 16.15 7.28 23.17
C VAL A 46 14.73 7.54 22.66
N GLN A 47 14.22 8.76 22.82
CA GLN A 47 12.87 9.09 22.37
C GLN A 47 12.69 8.92 20.85
N ARG A 48 13.72 9.26 20.06
CA ARG A 48 13.74 9.00 18.61
C ARG A 48 13.78 7.50 18.30
N GLY A 49 14.54 6.74 19.09
CA GLY A 49 14.58 5.28 19.03
C GLY A 49 13.21 4.67 19.25
N ASP A 50 12.48 5.11 20.28
CA ASP A 50 11.13 4.61 20.60
C ASP A 50 10.13 4.90 19.48
N VAL A 51 10.14 6.12 18.94
CA VAL A 51 9.29 6.49 17.80
C VAL A 51 9.66 5.69 16.55
N GLY A 52 10.96 5.51 16.28
CA GLY A 52 11.46 4.71 15.16
C GLY A 52 11.07 3.23 15.28
N ALA A 53 11.17 2.66 16.49
CA ALA A 53 10.73 1.30 16.78
C ALA A 53 9.23 1.15 16.56
N PHE A 54 8.42 2.08 17.10
CA PHE A 54 6.97 2.06 16.89
C PHE A 54 6.60 2.14 15.41
N GLN A 55 7.25 3.02 14.65
CA GLN A 55 7.02 3.16 13.21
C GLN A 55 7.37 1.88 12.45
N LYS A 56 8.56 1.31 12.70
CA LYS A 56 9.02 0.09 12.04
C LYS A 56 8.15 -1.12 12.40
N ASP A 57 7.88 -1.32 13.68
CA ASP A 57 7.23 -2.54 14.15
C ASP A 57 5.73 -2.52 13.92
N ASN A 58 5.09 -1.35 13.96
CA ASN A 58 3.64 -1.23 13.80
C ASN A 58 3.25 -0.68 12.44
N LEU A 59 3.70 0.52 12.06
CA LEU A 59 3.21 1.17 10.85
C LEU A 59 3.67 0.42 9.59
N GLU A 60 4.95 0.07 9.50
CA GLU A 60 5.48 -0.64 8.34
C GLU A 60 4.93 -2.07 8.24
N SER A 61 4.80 -2.78 9.38
CA SER A 61 4.23 -4.12 9.38
C SER A 61 2.76 -4.12 8.95
N ASN A 62 1.93 -3.24 9.52
CA ASN A 62 0.52 -3.08 9.15
C ASN A 62 0.38 -2.68 7.68
N LEU A 63 1.24 -1.77 7.19
CA LEU A 63 1.25 -1.39 5.78
C LEU A 63 1.55 -2.59 4.88
N ASN A 64 2.52 -3.43 5.24
CA ASN A 64 2.84 -4.63 4.47
C ASN A 64 1.67 -5.63 4.46
N TYR A 65 1.04 -5.86 5.62
CA TYR A 65 -0.15 -6.70 5.72
C TYR A 65 -1.30 -6.18 4.83
N LEU A 66 -1.58 -4.87 4.89
CA LEU A 66 -2.60 -4.25 4.06
C LEU A 66 -2.27 -4.34 2.56
N ARG A 67 -1.00 -4.20 2.19
CA ARG A 67 -0.56 -4.33 0.79
C ARG A 67 -0.80 -5.75 0.27
N ILE A 68 -0.47 -6.77 1.06
CA ILE A 68 -0.71 -8.18 0.71
C ILE A 68 -2.21 -8.42 0.59
N ALA A 69 -3.00 -8.00 1.57
CA ALA A 69 -4.45 -8.15 1.53
C ALA A 69 -5.07 -7.45 0.31
N HIS A 70 -4.58 -6.27 -0.06
CA HIS A 70 -5.04 -5.55 -1.25
C HIS A 70 -4.69 -6.29 -2.55
N GLU A 71 -3.50 -6.88 -2.65
CA GLU A 71 -3.12 -7.70 -3.80
C GLU A 71 -4.01 -8.96 -3.91
N GLU A 72 -4.25 -9.64 -2.79
CA GLU A 72 -5.11 -10.83 -2.74
C GLU A 72 -6.57 -10.50 -3.11
N LEU A 73 -7.10 -9.37 -2.64
CA LEU A 73 -8.43 -8.88 -3.00
C LEU A 73 -8.52 -8.53 -4.48
N THR A 74 -7.54 -7.80 -5.02
CA THR A 74 -7.49 -7.43 -6.44
C THR A 74 -7.40 -8.67 -7.33
N ARG A 75 -6.59 -9.66 -6.93
CA ARG A 75 -6.50 -10.95 -7.64
C ARG A 75 -7.83 -11.70 -7.61
N SER A 76 -8.49 -11.73 -6.45
CA SER A 76 -9.80 -12.37 -6.30
C SER A 76 -10.86 -11.67 -7.15
N GLU A 77 -10.86 -10.33 -7.18
CA GLU A 77 -11.73 -9.54 -8.05
C GLU A 77 -11.48 -9.83 -9.53
N SER A 78 -10.21 -9.86 -9.96
CA SER A 78 -9.84 -10.21 -11.34
C SER A 78 -10.35 -11.59 -11.72
N VAL A 79 -10.18 -12.60 -10.86
CA VAL A 79 -10.66 -13.96 -11.12
C VAL A 79 -12.18 -13.98 -11.31
N ILE A 80 -12.93 -13.28 -10.47
CA ILE A 80 -14.40 -13.22 -10.58
C ILE A 80 -14.78 -12.53 -11.90
N ARG A 81 -14.24 -11.33 -12.15
CA ARG A 81 -14.56 -10.53 -13.34
C ARG A 81 -14.16 -11.22 -14.65
N ASP A 82 -13.00 -11.86 -14.68
CA ASP A 82 -12.50 -12.56 -15.87
C ASP A 82 -13.28 -13.86 -16.12
N THR A 83 -13.71 -14.56 -15.07
CA THR A 83 -14.58 -15.75 -15.20
C THR A 83 -15.94 -15.37 -15.77
N ASP A 84 -16.54 -14.28 -15.27
CA ASP A 84 -17.83 -13.79 -15.77
C ASP A 84 -17.72 -13.32 -17.23
N MET A 85 -16.65 -12.59 -17.58
CA MET A 85 -16.40 -12.22 -18.98
C MET A 85 -16.18 -13.43 -19.87
N ALA A 86 -15.44 -14.45 -19.42
CA ALA A 86 -15.23 -15.67 -20.21
C ALA A 86 -16.55 -16.41 -20.47
N ALA A 87 -17.44 -16.49 -19.48
CA ALA A 87 -18.76 -17.09 -19.64
C ALA A 87 -19.64 -16.31 -20.63
N GLU A 88 -19.72 -14.99 -20.48
CA GLU A 88 -20.47 -14.10 -21.39
C GLU A 88 -19.91 -14.12 -22.82
N MET A 89 -18.58 -14.13 -22.98
CA MET A 89 -17.96 -14.24 -24.31
C MET A 89 -18.22 -15.60 -24.97
N ALA A 90 -18.27 -16.68 -24.18
CA ALA A 90 -18.63 -18.01 -24.70
C ALA A 90 -20.10 -18.05 -25.15
N GLU A 91 -21.00 -17.43 -24.39
CA GLU A 91 -22.41 -17.32 -24.76
C GLU A 91 -22.61 -16.41 -25.99
N PHE A 92 -22.00 -15.24 -26.01
CA PHE A 92 -22.00 -14.33 -27.15
C PHE A 92 -21.47 -15.02 -28.41
N THR A 93 -20.34 -15.73 -28.32
CA THR A 93 -19.75 -16.48 -29.44
C THR A 93 -20.68 -17.59 -29.91
N ARG A 94 -21.29 -18.35 -28.98
CA ARG A 94 -22.29 -19.38 -29.32
C ARG A 94 -23.48 -18.79 -30.06
N ASN A 95 -24.00 -17.66 -29.58
CA ASN A 95 -25.13 -16.97 -30.21
C ASN A 95 -24.77 -16.45 -31.60
N GLN A 96 -23.56 -15.90 -31.77
CA GLN A 96 -23.06 -15.47 -33.07
C GLN A 96 -22.93 -16.63 -34.06
N ILE A 97 -22.40 -17.77 -33.62
CA ILE A 97 -22.32 -19.00 -34.43
C ILE A 97 -23.72 -19.48 -34.79
N LEU A 98 -24.67 -19.53 -33.84
CA LEU A 98 -26.05 -19.93 -34.10
C LEU A 98 -26.74 -19.01 -35.11
N MET A 99 -26.54 -17.69 -35.03
CA MET A 99 -27.06 -16.75 -36.01
C MET A 99 -26.46 -16.96 -37.40
N GLN A 100 -25.14 -17.14 -37.49
CA GLN A 100 -24.46 -17.40 -38.76
C GLN A 100 -24.87 -18.76 -39.37
N SER A 101 -24.97 -19.81 -38.55
CA SER A 101 -25.49 -21.11 -38.95
C SER A 101 -26.97 -21.03 -39.34
N GLY A 102 -27.79 -20.27 -38.65
CA GLY A 102 -29.20 -20.06 -39.00
C GLY A 102 -29.36 -19.38 -40.36
N MET A 103 -28.56 -18.35 -40.65
CA MET A 103 -28.53 -17.72 -41.97
C MET A 103 -28.03 -18.66 -43.07
N ALA A 104 -26.97 -19.45 -42.81
CA ALA A 104 -26.47 -20.44 -43.76
C ALA A 104 -27.47 -21.58 -44.00
N MET A 105 -28.17 -22.03 -42.95
CA MET A 105 -29.23 -23.03 -43.03
C MET A 105 -30.45 -22.53 -43.78
N LEU A 106 -30.86 -21.27 -43.56
CA LEU A 106 -31.93 -20.63 -44.35
C LEU A 106 -31.51 -20.50 -45.82
N ALA A 107 -30.28 -20.11 -46.10
CA ALA A 107 -29.76 -20.04 -47.47
C ALA A 107 -29.77 -21.43 -48.14
N GLN A 108 -29.34 -22.47 -47.44
CA GLN A 108 -29.37 -23.86 -47.92
C GLN A 108 -30.81 -24.37 -48.13
N ALA A 109 -31.70 -24.10 -47.18
CA ALA A 109 -33.11 -24.48 -47.27
C ALA A 109 -33.86 -23.74 -48.38
N ASN A 110 -33.44 -22.53 -48.76
CA ASN A 110 -34.01 -21.80 -49.90
C ASN A 110 -33.48 -22.29 -51.26
N GLN A 111 -32.33 -22.95 -51.32
CA GLN A 111 -31.81 -23.52 -52.57
C GLN A 111 -32.41 -24.89 -52.91
N GLN A 112 -32.84 -25.64 -51.91
CA GLN A 112 -33.46 -26.97 -52.08
C GLN A 112 -34.76 -26.93 -52.92
N PRO A 113 -35.72 -26.01 -52.69
CA PRO A 113 -36.95 -25.88 -53.48
C PRO A 113 -36.70 -25.54 -54.95
N SER A 114 -35.73 -24.67 -55.24
CA SER A 114 -35.37 -24.26 -56.60
C SER A 114 -34.85 -25.44 -57.43
N ASN A 115 -34.10 -26.35 -56.82
CA ASN A 115 -33.63 -27.57 -57.47
C ASN A 115 -34.77 -28.56 -57.73
N VAL A 116 -35.79 -28.62 -56.87
CA VAL A 116 -36.98 -29.46 -57.08
C VAL A 116 -37.87 -28.89 -58.19
N LEU A 117 -38.00 -27.56 -58.28
CA LEU A 117 -38.76 -26.91 -59.34
C LEU A 117 -38.14 -27.13 -60.73
N SER A 118 -36.80 -27.18 -60.81
CA SER A 118 -36.04 -27.53 -62.02
C SER A 118 -36.22 -29.00 -62.46
N LEU A 119 -36.67 -29.88 -61.56
CA LEU A 119 -36.97 -31.29 -61.87
C LEU A 119 -38.46 -31.53 -62.21
N LEU A 120 -39.30 -30.50 -62.10
CA LEU A 120 -40.74 -30.53 -62.37
C LEU A 120 -41.16 -29.71 -63.61
N GLY A 121 -40.25 -28.90 -64.16
CA GLY A 121 -40.40 -28.20 -65.45
C GLY A 121 -39.57 -28.86 -66.54
#